data_AF-A0ABD5S504-F1
#
_entry.id   AF-A0ABD5S504-F1
#
_cell.length_a   1.000
_cell.length_b   1.000
_cell.length_c   1.000
_cell.angle_alpha   90.00
_cell.angle_beta   90.00
_cell.angle_gamma   90.00
#
_symmetry.space_group_name_H-M   'P 1'
#
loop_
_entity.id
_entity.type
_entity.pdbx_description
1 polymer ?
#
loop_
_entity_poly.entity_id
_entity_poly.type
_entity_poly.pdbx_seq_one_letter_code
_entity_poly.pdbx_strand_id
1 'polypeptide(L)' 'AGADGDGMLLRIRSEKRAVALHCDAVLDQEEVVVKPLEGVLSGIPGLSGTAVLGDGDVVTILDVVTL' A
#
# COMPACT_ATOMS: atom_id res chain seq x y z
N ALA A 1 21.86 1.81 -9.33
CA ALA A 1 21.65 0.80 -10.37
C ALA A 1 21.24 -0.49 -9.67
N GLY A 2 19.93 -0.72 -9.55
CA GLY A 2 19.38 -2.00 -9.12
C GLY A 2 18.81 -2.64 -10.37
N ALA A 3 19.59 -3.49 -11.01
CA ALA A 3 19.21 -4.24 -12.18
C ALA A 3 19.09 -5.69 -11.75
N ASP A 4 18.00 -6.00 -11.04
CA ASP A 4 17.53 -7.36 -10.87
C ASP A 4 16.04 -7.33 -11.24
N GLY A 5 15.72 -7.90 -12.41
CA GLY A 5 14.36 -7.90 -12.98
C GLY A 5 13.41 -8.88 -12.29
N ASP A 6 13.51 -9.02 -10.97
CA ASP A 6 12.85 -10.07 -10.18
C ASP A 6 11.79 -9.48 -9.23
N GLY A 7 11.06 -8.47 -9.71
CA GLY A 7 9.98 -7.81 -9.00
C GLY A 7 8.83 -7.44 -9.94
N MET A 8 7.67 -7.17 -9.36
CA MET A 8 6.44 -6.83 -10.07
C MET A 8 6.17 -5.32 -10.03
N LEU A 9 5.52 -4.82 -11.09
CA LEU A 9 5.09 -3.42 -11.18
C LEU A 9 3.57 -3.33 -11.10
N LEU A 10 3.05 -2.68 -10.06
CA LEU A 10 1.63 -2.35 -9.93
C LEU A 10 1.34 -0.99 -10.56
N ARG A 11 0.67 -0.98 -11.71
CA ARG A 11 0.22 0.25 -12.36
C ARG A 11 -1.04 0.81 -11.68
N ILE A 12 -0.96 2.05 -11.21
CA ILE A 12 -2.14 2.77 -10.70
C ILE A 12 -2.94 3.32 -11.89
N ARG A 13 -4.27 3.16 -11.84
CA ARG A 13 -5.15 3.63 -12.92
C ARG A 13 -5.03 5.14 -13.08
N SER A 14 -4.84 5.58 -14.32
CA SER A 14 -4.44 6.95 -14.70
C SER A 14 -5.43 8.05 -14.31
N GLU A 15 -6.67 7.71 -13.97
CA GLU A 15 -7.68 8.66 -13.51
C GLU A 15 -7.28 9.35 -12.20
N LYS A 16 -6.42 8.71 -11.40
CA LYS A 16 -5.90 9.27 -10.14
C LYS A 16 -4.49 9.82 -10.29
N ARG A 17 -3.57 9.02 -10.85
CA ARG A 17 -2.15 9.38 -11.06
C ARG A 17 -1.49 8.40 -12.01
N ALA A 18 -0.63 8.87 -12.92
CA ALA A 18 0.13 8.01 -13.85
C ALA A 18 1.45 7.54 -13.20
N VAL A 19 1.36 6.58 -12.28
CA VAL A 19 2.52 5.99 -11.57
C VAL A 19 2.42 4.47 -11.51
N ALA A 20 3.56 3.83 -11.29
CA ALA A 20 3.64 2.40 -10.99
C ALA A 20 4.47 2.18 -9.70
N LEU A 21 4.05 1.23 -8.89
CA LEU A 21 4.76 0.82 -7.67
C LEU A 21 5.54 -0.47 -7.95
N HIS A 22 6.80 -0.52 -7.54
CA HIS A 22 7.59 -1.75 -7.57
C HIS A 22 7.39 -2.52 -6.28
N CYS A 23 7.10 -3.82 -6.37
CA CYS A 23 7.01 -4.74 -5.24
C CYS A 23 7.66 -6.07 -5.59
N ASP A 24 7.89 -6.92 -4.58
CA ASP A 24 8.44 -8.26 -4.82
C ASP A 24 7.37 -9.19 -5.39
N ALA A 25 6.17 -9.21 -4.79
CA ALA A 25 5.05 -10.03 -5.22
C ALA A 25 3.69 -9.39 -4.89
N VAL A 26 2.63 -9.91 -5.52
CA VAL A 26 1.23 -9.66 -5.17
C VAL A 26 0.70 -10.97 -4.63
N LEU A 27 0.27 -10.96 -3.38
CA LEU A 27 -0.16 -12.17 -2.68
C LEU A 27 -1.62 -12.47 -3.00
N ASP A 28 -2.53 -11.63 -2.51
CA ASP A 28 -3.96 -11.83 -2.65
C ASP A 28 -4.73 -10.50 -2.71
N GLN A 29 -6.01 -10.58 -3.04
CA GLN A 29 -6.96 -9.47 -2.95
C GLN A 29 -7.99 -9.79 -1.87
N GLU A 30 -8.06 -8.96 -0.83
CA GLU A 30 -8.95 -9.17 0.31
C GLU A 30 -9.71 -7.89 0.70
N GLU A 31 -10.88 -8.06 1.32
CA GLU A 31 -11.61 -6.96 1.96
C GLU A 31 -11.15 -6.82 3.41
N VAL A 32 -10.69 -5.63 3.78
CA VAL A 32 -10.13 -5.35 5.11
C VAL A 32 -10.80 -4.14 5.75
N VAL A 33 -10.86 -4.13 7.09
CA VAL A 33 -11.31 -2.96 7.86
C VAL A 33 -10.10 -2.13 8.26
N VAL A 34 -9.99 -0.94 7.68
CA VAL A 34 -8.89 -0.01 7.98
C VAL A 34 -9.10 0.67 9.34
N LYS A 35 -8.08 0.63 10.17
CA LYS A 35 -7.93 1.41 11.40
C LYS A 35 -7.07 2.62 11.10
N PRO A 36 -7.60 3.85 11.20
CA PRO A 36 -6.83 5.06 10.96
C PRO A 36 -5.62 5.15 11.91
N LEU A 37 -4.52 5.75 11.42
CA LEU A 37 -3.40 6.11 12.29
C LEU A 37 -3.78 7.32 13.16
N GLU A 38 -3.43 7.26 14.44
CA GLU A 38 -3.77 8.29 15.43
C GLU A 38 -2.52 8.94 16.05
N GLY A 39 -2.71 10.08 16.72
CA GLY A 39 -1.66 10.79 17.43
C GLY A 39 -0.55 11.28 16.49
N VAL A 40 0.71 10.98 16.84
CA VAL A 40 1.89 11.41 16.06
C VAL A 40 1.98 10.78 14.67
N LEU A 41 1.23 9.71 14.44
CA LEU A 41 1.18 9.02 13.14
C LEU A 41 -0.01 9.47 12.28
N SER A 42 -0.86 10.36 12.80
CA SER A 42 -2.02 10.86 12.07
C SER A 42 -1.60 11.74 10.89
N GLY A 43 -2.29 11.58 9.76
CA GLY A 43 -2.12 12.44 8.59
C GLY A 43 -0.79 12.30 7.84
N ILE A 44 -0.04 11.22 8.04
CA ILE A 44 1.19 10.95 7.28
C ILE A 44 0.84 10.76 5.80
N PRO A 45 1.38 11.59 4.88
CA PRO A 45 1.18 11.41 3.45
C PRO A 45 1.63 10.03 2.99
N GLY A 46 0.80 9.37 2.18
CA GLY A 46 1.04 8.01 1.70
C GLY A 46 0.51 6.92 2.61
N LEU A 47 0.00 7.21 3.81
CA LEU A 47 -0.55 6.20 4.72
C LEU A 47 -2.01 6.51 5.07
N SER A 48 -2.92 5.57 4.79
CA SER A 48 -4.32 5.68 5.22
C SER A 48 -4.56 5.11 6.63
N GLY A 49 -3.79 4.11 7.05
CA GLY A 49 -4.11 3.33 8.24
C GLY A 49 -3.36 2.00 8.30
N THR A 50 -3.77 1.16 9.25
CA THR A 50 -3.40 -0.25 9.34
C THR A 50 -4.64 -1.14 9.27
N ALA A 51 -4.46 -2.42 8.97
CA ALA A 51 -5.50 -3.43 9.08
C ALA A 51 -4.93 -4.69 9.75
N VAL A 52 -5.80 -5.45 10.40
CA VAL A 52 -5.47 -6.77 10.95
C VAL A 52 -6.09 -7.80 10.01
N LEU A 53 -5.27 -8.67 9.45
CA LEU A 53 -5.67 -9.75 8.56
C LEU A 53 -6.30 -10.92 9.34
N GLY A 54 -6.89 -11.88 8.64
CA GLY A 54 -7.58 -13.02 9.26
C GLY A 54 -6.67 -13.96 10.05
N ASP A 55 -5.39 -13.99 9.71
CA ASP A 55 -4.32 -14.73 10.42
C ASP A 55 -3.71 -13.96 11.59
N GLY A 56 -4.11 -12.69 11.79
CA GLY A 56 -3.64 -11.81 12.83
C GLY A 56 -2.49 -10.88 12.42
N ASP A 57 -2.00 -10.97 11.19
CA ASP A 57 -0.94 -10.09 10.71
C ASP A 57 -1.43 -8.65 10.57
N VAL A 58 -0.56 -7.70 10.93
CA VAL A 58 -0.86 -6.27 10.82
C VAL A 58 -0.22 -5.71 9.56
N VAL A 59 -1.04 -5.25 8.63
CA VAL A 59 -0.60 -4.63 7.38
C VAL A 59 -0.87 -3.14 7.37
N THR A 60 -0.05 -2.40 6.61
CA THR A 60 -0.21 -0.96 6.43
C THR A 60 -0.93 -0.68 5.11
N ILE A 61 -1.87 0.26 5.13
CA ILE A 61 -2.65 0.66 3.96
C ILE A 61 -1.99 1.87 3.30
N LEU A 62 -1.44 1.64 2.12
CA LEU A 62 -0.81 2.68 1.28
C LEU A 62 -1.88 3.55 0.61
N ASP A 63 -1.81 4.85 0.83
CA ASP A 63 -2.63 5.83 0.13
C ASP A 63 -1.89 6.34 -1.12
N VAL A 64 -2.25 5.80 -2.28
CA VAL A 64 -1.62 6.20 -3.55
C VAL A 64 -2.01 7.59 -4.05
N VAL A 65 -3.02 8.23 -3.43
CA VAL A 65 -3.49 9.57 -3.81
C VAL A 65 -2.67 10.66 -3.12
N THR A 66 -2.29 10.44 -1.86
CA THR A 66 -1.48 11.39 -1.08
C THR A 66 0.04 11.17 -1.22
N LEU A 67 0.44 10.11 -1.93
CA LEU A 67 1.83 9.80 -2.28
C LEU A 67 2.42 10.75 -3.33
#